data_AF-A0A4Y9NH10-F1
#
_entry.id   AF-A0A4Y9NH10-F1
#
_cell.length_a   1.000
_cell.length_b   1.000
_cell.length_c   1.000
_cell.angle_alpha   90.00
_cell.angle_beta   90.00
_cell.angle_gamma   90.00
#
_symmetry.space_group_name_H-M   'P 1'
#
loop_
_entity.id
_entity.type
_entity.pdbx_description
1 polymer ?
#
loop_
_entity_poly.entity_id
_entity_poly.type
_entity_poly.pdbx_seq_one_letter_code
_entity_poly.pdbx_strand_id
1 'polypeptide(L)'
;MLQRVCCRCERQDCREVKVANEPEALIDRFRSFGFDLARIRLEAGPLSQWLYAAMKQAGLGVELLETRHMRDAYKAMPVKSDHNDARNIAQLMRLGCFRPVHCKSMSAQETRAMLTARKLIQSKLQDVENSLRGILRGFGLKVGKTTKRGFAARINELVIRLWTPSPQRRLRFTQCCFASSTASASGCG
;
A
#
# COMPACT_ATOMS: atom_id res chain seq x y z
N MET A 1 7.72 12.64 5.56
CA MET A 1 7.27 12.03 6.84
C MET A 1 8.46 12.02 7.79
N LEU A 2 8.31 12.43 9.06
CA LEU A 2 9.41 12.43 10.03
C LEU A 2 9.38 11.13 10.83
N GLN A 3 10.52 10.44 10.97
CA GLN A 3 10.69 9.31 11.87
C GLN A 3 11.27 9.82 13.20
N ARG A 4 10.73 9.33 14.32
CA ARG A 4 11.37 9.53 15.64
C ARG A 4 12.45 8.48 15.83
N VAL A 5 13.63 8.96 16.19
CA VAL A 5 14.80 8.14 16.46
C VAL A 5 15.19 8.36 17.92
N CYS A 6 15.30 7.27 18.67
CA CYS A 6 15.80 7.27 20.03
C CYS A 6 17.22 6.69 20.03
N CYS A 7 18.21 7.52 20.32
CA CYS A 7 19.61 7.10 20.48
C CYS A 7 19.96 7.08 21.96
N ARG A 8 20.54 5.98 22.42
CA ARG A 8 20.99 5.83 23.80
C ARG A 8 22.49 5.55 23.79
N CYS A 9 23.23 6.36 24.54
CA CYS A 9 24.63 6.11 24.85
C CYS A 9 24.69 5.23 26.11
N GLU A 10 25.66 4.32 26.21
CA GLU A 10 25.83 3.47 27.41
C GLU A 10 26.08 4.31 28.69
N ARG A 11 26.60 5.52 28.54
CA ARG A 11 27.00 6.41 29.65
C ARG A 11 26.14 7.67 29.79
N GLN A 12 25.11 7.87 28.97
CA GLN A 12 24.28 9.09 28.99
C GLN A 12 22.82 8.84 28.59
N ASP A 13 21.94 9.75 29.01
CA ASP A 13 20.49 9.70 28.77
C ASP A 13 20.10 9.56 27.30
N CYS A 14 18.91 8.97 27.07
CA CYS A 14 18.33 8.85 25.74
C CYS A 14 18.18 10.22 25.08
N ARG A 15 18.79 10.40 23.91
CA ARG A 15 18.50 11.53 23.01
C ARG A 15 17.44 11.12 22.01
N GLU A 16 16.33 11.83 22.04
CA GLU A 16 15.26 11.68 21.05
C GLU A 16 15.33 12.79 20.03
N VAL A 17 15.23 12.42 18.75
CA VAL A 17 15.25 13.37 17.64
C VAL A 17 14.19 13.00 16.64
N LYS A 18 13.64 14.02 15.97
CA LYS A 18 12.82 13.84 14.77
C LYS A 18 13.70 14.09 13.55
N VAL A 19 13.69 13.16 12.62
CA VAL A 19 14.49 13.23 11.38
C VAL A 19 13.59 12.91 10.21
N ALA A 20 13.86 13.48 9.05
CA ALA A 20 13.21 13.05 7.82
C ALA A 20 13.47 11.55 7.60
N ASN A 21 12.47 10.84 7.11
CA ASN A 21 12.56 9.41 6.84
C ASN A 21 13.28 9.13 5.49
N GLU A 22 14.41 9.81 5.30
CA GLU A 22 15.27 9.77 4.11
C GLU A 22 16.66 9.27 4.55
N PRO A 23 17.32 8.40 3.77
CA PRO A 23 18.61 7.82 4.12
C PRO A 23 19.65 8.88 4.45
N GLU A 24 19.78 9.92 3.63
CA GLU A 24 20.77 10.98 3.75
C GLU A 24 20.59 11.71 5.08
N ALA A 25 19.34 12.12 5.37
CA ALA A 25 19.00 12.81 6.61
C ALA A 25 19.29 11.96 7.85
N LEU A 26 19.01 10.65 7.80
CA LEU A 26 19.29 9.72 8.88
C LEU A 26 20.80 9.50 9.06
N ILE A 27 21.54 9.26 7.97
CA ILE A 27 22.99 9.04 7.98
C ILE A 27 23.71 10.28 8.55
N ASP A 28 23.38 11.46 8.06
CA ASP A 28 23.97 12.71 8.53
C ASP A 28 23.64 12.94 10.00
N ARG A 29 22.39 12.69 10.41
CA ARG A 29 22.00 12.81 11.82
C ARG A 29 22.78 11.83 12.68
N PHE A 30 22.90 10.58 12.28
CA PHE A 30 23.63 9.55 13.02
C PHE A 30 25.11 9.91 13.18
N ARG A 31 25.75 10.43 12.13
CA ARG A 31 27.14 10.90 12.17
C ARG A 31 27.31 12.14 13.06
N SER A 32 26.30 13.01 13.13
CA SER A 32 26.35 14.22 13.95
C SER A 32 26.29 13.99 15.46
N PHE A 33 26.00 12.77 15.92
CA PHE A 33 25.83 12.50 17.36
C PHE A 33 27.13 12.58 18.17
N GLY A 34 28.30 12.56 17.51
CA GLY A 34 29.60 12.78 18.16
C GLY A 34 30.04 11.65 19.09
N PHE A 35 29.42 10.46 18.99
CA PHE A 35 29.81 9.24 19.69
C PHE A 35 29.65 8.03 18.77
N ASP A 36 30.39 6.96 19.05
CA ASP A 36 30.34 5.72 18.27
C ASP A 36 28.99 5.02 18.45
N LEU A 37 28.19 5.04 17.39
CA LEU A 37 26.94 4.27 17.32
C LEU A 37 27.25 2.80 17.11
N ALA A 38 27.28 2.03 18.19
CA ALA A 38 27.55 0.59 18.13
C ALA A 38 26.55 -0.15 17.24
N ARG A 39 25.24 0.12 17.39
CA ARG A 39 24.17 -0.50 16.60
C ARG A 39 22.96 0.41 16.42
N ILE A 40 22.38 0.38 15.23
CA ILE A 40 21.12 1.05 14.88
C ILE A 40 20.10 -0.04 14.59
N ARG A 41 18.89 0.09 15.16
CA ARG A 41 17.82 -0.88 14.87
C ARG A 41 16.59 -0.20 14.31
N LEU A 42 16.05 -0.80 13.26
CA LEU A 42 14.85 -0.33 12.59
C LEU A 42 13.73 -1.34 12.78
N GLU A 43 12.53 -0.85 13.09
CA GLU A 43 11.32 -1.67 12.98
C GLU A 43 11.12 -2.09 11.52
N ALA A 44 10.84 -3.36 11.26
CA ALA A 44 10.58 -3.84 9.90
C ALA A 44 9.25 -3.28 9.35
N GLY A 45 9.34 -2.43 8.35
CA GLY A 45 8.20 -1.82 7.67
C GLY A 45 8.45 -1.65 6.18
N PRO A 46 7.50 -1.03 5.45
CA PRO A 46 7.58 -0.90 3.99
C PRO A 46 8.84 -0.19 3.50
N LEU A 47 9.33 0.80 4.26
CA LEU A 47 10.52 1.60 3.90
C LEU A 47 11.82 1.05 4.51
N SER A 48 11.73 0.12 5.47
CA SER A 48 12.89 -0.32 6.24
C SER A 48 13.91 -1.06 5.40
N GLN A 49 13.49 -1.72 4.31
CA GLN A 49 14.42 -2.37 3.38
C GLN A 49 15.31 -1.37 2.64
N TRP A 50 14.70 -0.29 2.14
CA TRP A 50 15.40 0.78 1.44
C TRP A 50 16.34 1.55 2.38
N LEU A 51 15.85 1.93 3.56
CA LEU A 51 16.64 2.60 4.60
C LEU A 51 17.81 1.72 5.09
N TYR A 52 17.54 0.43 5.31
CA TYR A 52 18.57 -0.54 5.70
C TYR A 52 19.69 -0.63 4.66
N ALA A 53 19.33 -0.76 3.37
CA ALA A 53 20.31 -0.90 2.30
C ALA A 53 21.24 0.32 2.23
N ALA A 54 20.68 1.53 2.22
CA ALA A 54 21.44 2.77 2.12
C ALA A 54 22.35 3.00 3.35
N MET A 55 21.83 2.79 4.56
CA MET A 55 22.63 2.93 5.77
C MET A 55 23.72 1.85 5.89
N LYS A 56 23.46 0.63 5.43
CA LYS A 56 24.47 -0.44 5.40
C LYS A 56 25.60 -0.11 4.43
N GLN A 57 25.27 0.46 3.26
CA GLN A 57 26.26 0.98 2.30
C GLN A 57 27.08 2.14 2.89
N ALA A 58 26.48 2.97 3.74
CA ALA A 58 27.15 4.05 4.45
C ALA A 58 28.04 3.59 5.63
N GLY A 59 28.18 2.28 5.85
CA GLY A 59 29.03 1.68 6.88
C GLY A 59 28.40 1.56 8.26
N LEU A 60 27.09 1.82 8.38
CA LEU A 60 26.41 1.78 9.68
C LEU A 60 26.02 0.35 10.11
N GLY A 61 26.13 0.07 11.41
CA GLY A 61 25.74 -1.20 12.04
C GLY A 61 24.23 -1.34 12.21
N VAL A 62 23.48 -1.47 11.11
CA VAL A 62 22.01 -1.53 11.12
C VAL A 62 21.49 -2.98 11.23
N GLU A 63 20.46 -3.19 12.05
CA GLU A 63 19.69 -4.45 12.17
C GLU A 63 18.17 -4.18 12.03
N LEU A 64 17.41 -5.10 11.41
CA LEU A 64 15.95 -5.02 11.34
C LEU A 64 15.31 -5.82 12.48
N LEU A 65 14.23 -5.29 13.06
CA LEU A 65 13.48 -5.90 14.17
C LEU A 65 12.17 -6.53 13.70
N GLU A 66 11.83 -7.70 14.25
CA GLU A 66 10.57 -8.38 13.97
C GLU A 66 9.37 -7.66 14.64
N THR A 67 8.47 -7.10 13.84
CA THR A 67 7.33 -6.30 14.33
C THR A 67 6.33 -7.04 15.19
N ARG A 68 6.17 -8.36 15.01
CA ARG A 68 5.23 -9.17 15.79
C ARG A 68 5.68 -9.32 17.24
N HIS A 69 6.95 -9.68 17.44
CA HIS A 69 7.55 -9.77 18.77
C HIS A 69 7.54 -8.40 19.47
N MET A 70 7.87 -7.33 18.74
CA MET A 70 7.80 -5.97 19.29
C MET A 70 6.38 -5.61 19.73
N ARG A 71 5.38 -5.87 18.87
CA ARG A 71 3.98 -5.60 19.18
C ARG A 71 3.47 -6.43 20.37
N ASP A 72 3.88 -7.69 20.48
CA ASP A 72 3.51 -8.54 21.61
C ASP A 72 4.08 -8.02 22.93
N ALA A 73 5.31 -7.54 22.93
CA ALA A 73 5.92 -6.87 24.08
C ALA A 73 5.20 -5.55 24.44
N TYR A 74 4.51 -4.92 23.49
CA TYR A 74 3.77 -3.67 23.69
C TYR A 74 2.27 -3.82 23.91
N LYS A 75 1.74 -5.06 23.94
CA LYS A 75 0.30 -5.30 24.17
C LYS A 75 -0.23 -4.72 25.49
N ALA A 76 0.64 -4.57 26.48
CA ALA A 76 0.29 -4.01 27.78
C ALA A 76 0.27 -2.47 27.82
N MET A 77 0.59 -1.78 26.71
CA MET A 77 0.64 -0.32 26.69
C MET A 77 -0.73 0.32 26.41
N PRO A 78 -1.22 1.21 27.28
CA PRO A 78 -2.55 1.83 27.14
C PRO A 78 -2.62 2.93 26.08
N VAL A 79 -1.50 3.57 25.70
CA VAL A 79 -1.48 4.66 24.71
C VAL A 79 -0.34 4.48 23.72
N LYS A 80 -0.70 4.30 22.44
CA LYS A 80 0.24 4.29 21.32
C LYS A 80 0.60 5.71 20.92
N SER A 81 1.89 6.03 20.94
CA SER A 81 2.43 7.27 20.37
C SER A 81 3.82 7.01 19.83
N ASP A 82 4.24 7.71 18.78
CA ASP A 82 5.58 7.54 18.19
C ASP A 82 6.72 7.76 19.22
N HIS A 83 6.46 8.58 20.24
CA HIS A 83 7.37 8.80 21.35
C HIS A 83 7.50 7.56 22.25
N ASN A 84 6.36 6.99 22.66
CA ASN A 84 6.34 5.77 23.46
C ASN A 84 6.94 4.60 22.67
N ASP A 85 6.60 4.49 21.38
CA ASP A 85 7.12 3.47 20.48
C ASP A 85 8.66 3.54 20.43
N ALA A 86 9.26 4.71 20.19
CA ALA A 86 10.72 4.85 20.14
C ALA A 86 11.41 4.49 21.48
N ARG A 87 10.83 4.91 22.63
CA ARG A 87 11.36 4.58 23.96
C ARG A 87 11.28 3.10 24.27
N ASN A 88 10.15 2.47 23.97
CA ASN A 88 9.97 1.07 24.24
C ASN A 88 10.89 0.22 23.36
N ILE A 89 11.13 0.63 22.11
CA ILE A 89 12.10 -0.03 21.24
C ILE A 89 13.47 0.06 21.90
N ALA A 90 13.90 1.25 22.33
CA ALA A 90 15.16 1.43 23.05
C ALA A 90 15.25 0.61 24.36
N GLN A 91 14.13 0.36 25.04
CA GLN A 91 14.08 -0.49 26.23
C GLN A 91 14.20 -1.99 25.90
N LEU A 92 13.47 -2.49 24.90
CA LEU A 92 13.63 -3.87 24.42
C LEU A 92 15.03 -4.14 23.91
N MET A 93 15.62 -3.15 23.25
CA MET A 93 17.01 -3.21 22.82
C MET A 93 17.99 -3.36 23.98
N ARG A 94 17.75 -2.67 25.11
CA ARG A 94 18.57 -2.75 26.33
C ARG A 94 18.43 -4.13 26.99
N LEU A 95 17.22 -4.67 27.04
CA LEU A 95 16.95 -5.97 27.67
C LEU A 95 17.38 -7.15 26.79
N GLY A 96 17.72 -6.91 25.52
CA GLY A 96 17.99 -7.98 24.55
C GLY A 96 16.73 -8.75 24.13
N CYS A 97 15.54 -8.30 24.53
CA CYS A 97 14.26 -8.94 24.24
C CYS A 97 13.75 -8.56 22.84
N PHE A 98 14.47 -8.95 21.79
CA PHE A 98 14.05 -8.74 20.40
C PHE A 98 14.55 -9.87 19.50
N ARG A 99 13.93 -10.02 18.33
CA ARG A 99 14.39 -10.96 17.30
C ARG A 99 14.83 -10.22 16.05
N PRO A 100 16.10 -10.37 15.62
CA PRO A 100 16.57 -9.77 14.38
C PRO A 100 15.93 -10.46 13.18
N VAL A 101 15.59 -9.68 12.15
CA VAL A 101 15.06 -10.16 10.88
C VAL A 101 16.12 -9.98 9.81
N HIS A 102 16.33 -11.04 9.02
CA HIS A 102 17.21 -10.95 7.86
C HIS A 102 16.59 -10.07 6.78
N CYS A 103 17.33 -9.04 6.36
CA CYS A 103 16.97 -8.25 5.19
C CYS A 103 17.29 -9.06 3.93
N LYS A 104 16.28 -9.32 3.10
CA LYS A 104 16.47 -9.99 1.80
C LYS A 104 17.37 -9.15 0.91
N SER A 105 18.13 -9.78 0.02
CA SER A 105 18.91 -9.06 -0.99
C SER A 105 18.02 -8.17 -1.88
N MET A 106 18.60 -7.08 -2.40
CA MET A 106 17.92 -6.19 -3.35
C MET A 106 17.37 -6.96 -4.56
N SER A 107 18.17 -7.85 -5.14
CA SER A 107 17.77 -8.68 -6.28
C SER A 107 16.54 -9.55 -5.98
N ALA A 108 16.47 -10.14 -4.79
CA ALA A 108 15.32 -10.94 -4.36
C ALA A 108 14.07 -10.08 -4.13
N GLN A 109 14.25 -8.84 -3.65
CA GLN A 109 13.15 -7.88 -3.47
C GLN A 109 12.59 -7.42 -4.82
N GLU A 110 13.45 -7.01 -5.76
CA GLU A 110 13.07 -6.59 -7.12
C GLU A 110 12.31 -7.70 -7.85
N THR A 111 12.84 -8.92 -7.81
CA THR A 111 12.19 -10.08 -8.43
C THR A 111 10.79 -10.30 -7.84
N ARG A 112 10.66 -10.25 -6.52
CA ARG A 112 9.37 -10.42 -5.85
C ARG A 112 8.40 -9.28 -6.15
N ALA A 113 8.88 -8.04 -6.24
CA ALA A 113 8.08 -6.88 -6.61
C ALA A 113 7.52 -7.05 -8.04
N MET A 114 8.36 -7.45 -9.00
CA MET A 114 7.95 -7.72 -10.39
C MET A 114 6.90 -8.83 -10.48
N LEU A 115 7.10 -9.94 -9.77
CA LEU A 115 6.13 -11.05 -9.74
C LEU A 115 4.80 -10.63 -9.12
N THR A 116 4.84 -9.83 -8.05
CA THR A 116 3.65 -9.30 -7.38
C THR A 116 2.89 -8.34 -8.29
N ALA A 117 3.59 -7.41 -8.94
CA ALA A 117 3.01 -6.47 -9.90
C ALA A 117 2.36 -7.20 -11.09
N ARG A 118 3.04 -8.20 -11.66
CA ARG A 118 2.48 -9.04 -12.72
C ARG A 118 1.20 -9.73 -12.28
N LYS A 119 1.19 -10.35 -11.10
CA LYS A 119 0.00 -11.04 -10.56
C LYS A 119 -1.15 -10.07 -10.31
N LEU A 120 -0.86 -8.87 -9.80
CA LEU A 120 -1.85 -7.81 -9.58
C LEU A 120 -2.54 -7.41 -10.88
N ILE A 121 -1.76 -7.09 -11.92
CA ILE A 121 -2.30 -6.68 -13.23
C ILE A 121 -3.15 -7.80 -13.83
N GLN A 122 -2.68 -9.05 -13.77
CA GLN A 122 -3.44 -10.20 -14.27
C GLN A 122 -4.77 -10.39 -13.55
N SER A 123 -4.78 -10.27 -12.22
CA SER A 123 -6.02 -10.36 -11.44
C SER A 123 -6.98 -9.24 -11.80
N LYS A 124 -6.49 -8.00 -11.90
CA LYS A 124 -7.35 -6.84 -12.21
C LYS A 124 -7.91 -6.88 -13.63
N LEU A 125 -7.14 -7.35 -14.60
CA LEU A 125 -7.66 -7.58 -15.94
C LEU A 125 -8.79 -8.62 -15.91
N GLN A 126 -8.60 -9.73 -15.19
CA GLN A 126 -9.61 -10.76 -15.07
C GLN A 126 -10.89 -10.26 -14.36
N ASP A 127 -10.74 -9.45 -13.31
CA ASP A 127 -11.85 -8.82 -12.60
C ASP A 127 -12.67 -7.95 -13.56
N VAL A 128 -12.00 -7.10 -14.37
CA VAL A 128 -12.65 -6.25 -15.37
C VAL A 128 -13.39 -7.08 -16.43
N GLU A 129 -12.77 -8.14 -16.96
CA GLU A 129 -13.43 -9.03 -17.92
C GLU A 129 -14.69 -9.68 -17.33
N ASN A 130 -14.63 -10.10 -16.07
CA ASN A 130 -15.76 -10.71 -15.37
C ASN A 130 -16.87 -9.69 -15.11
N SER A 131 -16.53 -8.47 -14.71
CA SER A 131 -17.49 -7.37 -14.55
C SER A 131 -18.20 -7.06 -15.87
N LEU A 132 -17.47 -6.97 -16.99
CA LEU A 132 -18.06 -6.75 -18.32
C LEU A 132 -19.02 -7.88 -18.73
N ARG A 133 -18.64 -9.13 -18.49
CA ARG A 133 -19.54 -10.28 -18.71
C ARG A 133 -20.80 -10.18 -17.87
N GLY A 134 -20.69 -9.76 -16.61
CA GLY A 134 -21.83 -9.55 -15.72
C GLY A 134 -22.79 -8.47 -16.22
N ILE A 135 -22.25 -7.31 -16.60
CA ILE A 135 -23.03 -6.19 -17.15
C ILE A 135 -23.77 -6.62 -18.43
N LEU A 136 -23.07 -7.24 -19.38
CA LEU A 136 -23.66 -7.66 -20.66
C LEU A 136 -24.75 -8.73 -20.50
N ARG A 137 -24.63 -9.62 -19.52
CA ARG A 137 -25.68 -10.60 -19.19
C ARG A 137 -27.00 -9.93 -18.78
N GLY A 138 -26.95 -8.79 -18.10
CA GLY A 138 -28.14 -8.00 -17.75
C GLY A 138 -28.91 -7.50 -18.98
N PHE A 139 -28.22 -7.36 -20.12
CA PHE A 139 -28.83 -7.00 -21.42
C PHE A 139 -29.15 -8.22 -22.30
N GLY A 140 -29.06 -9.44 -21.76
CA GLY A 140 -29.27 -10.68 -22.52
C GLY A 140 -28.11 -11.08 -23.44
N LEU A 141 -26.98 -10.36 -23.41
CA LEU A 141 -25.84 -10.62 -24.27
C LEU A 141 -24.86 -11.60 -23.61
N LYS A 142 -24.72 -12.77 -24.21
CA LYS A 142 -23.81 -13.83 -23.74
C LYS A 142 -22.48 -13.75 -24.48
N VAL A 143 -21.42 -13.38 -23.75
CA VAL A 143 -20.05 -13.26 -24.32
C VAL A 143 -19.50 -14.60 -24.82
N GLY A 144 -19.81 -15.71 -24.16
CA GLY A 144 -19.34 -17.05 -24.54
C GLY A 144 -17.86 -17.29 -24.22
N LYS A 145 -17.30 -18.39 -24.74
CA LYS A 145 -15.87 -18.71 -24.60
C LYS A 145 -15.05 -17.75 -25.48
N THR A 146 -14.02 -17.14 -24.93
CA THR A 146 -13.12 -16.22 -25.65
C THR A 146 -11.68 -16.48 -25.21
N THR A 147 -10.72 -16.12 -26.07
CA THR A 147 -9.31 -16.03 -25.69
C THR A 147 -9.02 -14.65 -25.10
N LYS A 148 -7.92 -14.51 -24.37
CA LYS A 148 -7.48 -13.20 -23.82
C LYS A 148 -7.30 -12.13 -24.91
N ARG A 149 -6.79 -12.53 -26.09
CA ARG A 149 -6.63 -11.61 -27.24
C ARG A 149 -7.96 -11.26 -27.91
N GLY A 150 -8.91 -12.21 -27.95
CA GLY A 150 -10.20 -12.03 -28.63
C GLY A 150 -11.29 -11.39 -27.78
N PHE A 151 -11.09 -11.23 -26.46
CA PHE A 151 -12.13 -10.75 -25.56
C PHE A 151 -12.62 -9.35 -25.94
N ALA A 152 -11.72 -8.38 -26.12
CA ALA A 152 -12.09 -7.01 -26.46
C ALA A 152 -12.87 -6.92 -27.78
N ALA A 153 -12.41 -7.62 -28.83
CA ALA A 153 -13.09 -7.67 -30.12
C ALA A 153 -14.51 -8.25 -29.99
N ARG A 154 -14.67 -9.32 -29.19
CA ARG A 154 -15.99 -9.92 -28.93
C ARG A 154 -16.93 -8.97 -28.17
N ILE A 155 -16.42 -8.24 -27.19
CA ILE A 155 -17.21 -7.23 -26.47
C ILE A 155 -17.67 -6.13 -27.43
N ASN A 156 -16.78 -5.61 -28.28
CA ASN A 156 -17.12 -4.60 -29.28
C ASN A 156 -18.20 -5.10 -30.25
N GLU A 157 -18.07 -6.33 -30.76
CA GLU A 157 -19.08 -6.95 -31.63
C GLU A 157 -20.47 -6.98 -30.96
N LEU A 158 -20.52 -7.36 -29.69
CA LEU A 158 -21.77 -7.45 -28.92
C LEU A 158 -22.38 -6.07 -28.62
N VAL A 159 -21.55 -5.08 -28.30
CA VAL A 159 -22.01 -3.70 -28.04
C VAL A 159 -22.52 -3.04 -29.31
N ILE A 160 -21.87 -3.25 -30.46
CA ILE A 160 -22.34 -2.73 -31.76
C ILE A 160 -23.73 -3.27 -32.09
N ARG A 161 -23.99 -4.57 -31.87
CA ARG A 161 -25.33 -5.17 -32.04
C ARG A 161 -26.38 -4.58 -31.09
N LEU A 162 -25.95 -4.12 -29.91
CA LEU A 162 -26.81 -3.46 -28.92
C LEU A 162 -27.16 -2.02 -29.33
N TRP A 163 -26.21 -1.34 -29.99
CA TRP A 163 -26.30 0.07 -30.38
C TRP A 163 -26.83 0.29 -31.80
N THR A 164 -27.00 -0.76 -32.62
CA THR A 164 -27.81 -0.66 -33.84
C THR A 164 -29.20 -0.13 -33.47
N PRO A 165 -29.65 1.01 -34.03
CA PRO A 165 -30.87 1.66 -33.60
C PRO A 165 -32.07 0.79 -34.00
N SER A 166 -32.56 -0.04 -33.09
CA SER A 166 -33.87 -0.65 -33.26
C SER A 166 -34.93 0.45 -33.07
N PRO A 167 -35.98 0.50 -33.92
CA PRO A 167 -37.05 1.51 -33.81
C PRO A 167 -37.68 1.55 -32.40
N GLN A 168 -37.65 0.42 -31.69
CA GLN A 168 -38.24 0.24 -30.36
C GLN A 168 -37.44 0.89 -29.22
N ARG A 169 -36.13 1.18 -29.39
CA ARG A 169 -35.32 1.87 -28.36
C ARG A 169 -35.42 3.39 -28.40
N ARG A 170 -35.79 3.97 -29.56
CA ARG A 170 -36.06 5.42 -29.67
C ARG A 170 -37.25 5.83 -28.78
N LEU A 171 -38.21 4.92 -28.57
CA LEU A 171 -39.39 5.14 -27.74
C LEU A 171 -39.08 5.08 -26.23
N ARG A 172 -38.18 4.19 -25.76
CA ARG A 172 -37.87 4.11 -24.32
C ARG A 172 -37.00 5.26 -23.80
N PHE A 173 -36.13 5.83 -24.63
CA PHE A 173 -35.34 7.01 -24.23
C PHE A 173 -36.18 8.30 -24.22
N THR A 174 -37.08 8.48 -25.20
CA THR A 174 -38.02 9.61 -25.21
C THR A 174 -39.03 9.54 -24.06
N GLN A 175 -39.51 8.33 -23.71
CA GLN A 175 -40.46 8.17 -22.61
C GLN A 175 -39.82 8.39 -21.21
N CYS A 176 -38.53 8.10 -21.04
CA CYS A 176 -37.81 8.40 -19.79
C CYS A 176 -37.49 9.91 -19.65
N CYS A 177 -37.23 10.62 -20.75
CA CYS A 177 -37.07 12.09 -20.72
C CYS A 177 -38.40 12.84 -20.51
N PHE A 178 -39.53 12.31 -20.99
CA PHE A 178 -40.85 12.93 -20.80
C PHE A 178 -41.45 12.67 -19.41
N ALA A 179 -41.12 11.55 -18.76
CA ALA A 179 -41.59 11.26 -17.40
C ALA A 179 -40.94 12.16 -16.33
N SER A 180 -39.78 12.76 -16.63
CA SER A 180 -39.07 13.67 -15.72
C SER A 180 -39.51 15.13 -15.81
N SER A 181 -40.37 15.47 -16.78
CA SER A 181 -40.77 16.87 -17.06
C SER A 181 -42.21 17.21 -16.64
N THR A 182 -42.98 16.27 -16.09
CA THR A 182 -44.34 16.55 -15.55
C THR A 182 -44.44 16.57 -14.03
N ALA A 183 -43.33 16.42 -13.29
CA ALA A 183 -43.29 16.55 -11.84
C ALA A 183 -42.74 17.92 -11.41
N SER A 184 -43.33 19.03 -11.86
CA SER A 184 -43.12 20.37 -11.27
C SER A 184 -44.17 21.39 -11.70
N ALA A 185 -45.46 21.12 -11.45
CA ALA A 185 -46.49 22.16 -11.50
C ALA A 185 -47.74 21.78 -10.69
N SER A 186 -47.63 21.76 -9.35
CA SER A 186 -48.79 21.97 -8.46
C SER A 186 -48.31 22.25 -7.05
N GLY A 187 -48.15 23.53 -6.73
CA GLY A 187 -47.69 24.01 -5.42
C GLY A 187 -47.76 25.53 -5.33
N CYS A 188 -48.94 26.10 -5.56
CA CYS A 188 -49.35 27.44 -5.13
C CYS A 188 -50.88 27.50 -5.15
N GLY A 189 -51.48 27.80 -4.00
CA GLY A 189 -52.92 27.90 -3.77
C GLY A 189 -53.28 27.41 -2.38
#